data_AF-A0A7C5CDA1-F1
#
_entry.id   AF-A0A7C5CDA1-F1
#
_cell.length_a   1.000
_cell.length_b   1.000
_cell.length_c   1.000
_cell.angle_alpha   90.00
_cell.angle_beta   90.00
_cell.angle_gamma   90.00
#
_symmetry.space_group_name_H-M   'P 1'
#
loop_
_entity.id
_entity.type
_entity.pdbx_description
1 polymer ?
#
loop_
_entity_poly.entity_id
_entity_poly.type
_entity_poly.pdbx_seq_one_letter_code
_entity_poly.pdbx_strand_id
1 'polypeptide(L)'
;MSHSDVHKQIFHNAKIVRQNEVTQSLIGHALRRGEVQATKQGALIASTGKFTGRSAGDKFIVSDDTTANTVWWENTNALSTEQFDILLGDMMEHTIGKSIFFQQLFAGADKNNRYNVDVYSESAWHALFIRHLLIRPTEHD
;
A
#
# COMPACT_ATOMS: atom_id res chain seq x y z
N MET A 1 -13.12 -10.84 4.84
CA MET A 1 -12.38 -10.34 6.04
C MET A 1 -12.57 -8.83 6.16
N SER A 2 -12.77 -8.25 7.35
CA SER A 2 -12.92 -6.78 7.49
C SER A 2 -11.57 -6.05 7.47
N HIS A 3 -11.57 -4.73 7.24
CA HIS A 3 -10.36 -3.90 7.32
C HIS A 3 -9.65 -4.02 8.68
N SER A 4 -10.41 -4.09 9.78
CA SER A 4 -9.85 -4.25 11.13
C SER A 4 -9.15 -5.60 11.29
N ASP A 5 -9.69 -6.64 10.66
CA ASP A 5 -9.12 -7.99 10.74
C ASP A 5 -7.80 -8.07 9.97
N VAL A 6 -7.72 -7.48 8.77
CA VAL A 6 -6.48 -7.39 7.98
C VAL A 6 -5.38 -6.69 8.78
N HIS A 7 -5.68 -5.52 9.38
CA HIS A 7 -4.72 -4.80 10.21
C HIS A 7 -4.19 -5.67 11.36
N LYS A 8 -5.10 -6.27 12.15
CA LYS A 8 -4.71 -7.13 13.28
C LYS A 8 -3.85 -8.31 12.83
N GLN A 9 -4.21 -8.94 11.71
CA GLN A 9 -3.49 -10.10 11.20
C GLN A 9 -2.09 -9.73 10.72
N ILE A 10 -1.92 -8.61 10.01
CA ILE A 10 -0.58 -8.13 9.62
C ILE A 10 0.29 -7.87 10.87
N PHE A 11 -0.26 -7.22 11.90
CA PHE A 11 0.46 -6.95 13.14
C PHE A 11 0.80 -8.21 13.93
N HIS A 12 -0.01 -9.25 13.83
CA HIS A 12 0.26 -10.56 14.42
C HIS A 12 1.33 -11.33 13.66
N ASN A 13 1.25 -11.35 12.32
CA ASN A 13 2.10 -12.15 11.45
C ASN A 13 3.51 -11.56 11.27
N ALA A 14 3.59 -10.24 11.10
CA ALA A 14 4.86 -9.57 10.81
C ALA A 14 5.83 -9.67 11.99
N LYS A 15 7.12 -9.87 11.68
CA LYS A 15 8.18 -9.80 12.70
C LYS A 15 8.29 -8.41 13.31
N ILE A 16 8.08 -7.38 12.48
CA ILE A 16 8.07 -5.99 12.92
C ILE A 16 7.18 -5.17 12.00
N VAL A 17 6.37 -4.28 12.59
CA VAL A 17 5.63 -3.25 11.87
C VAL A 17 6.17 -1.87 12.26
N ARG A 18 6.71 -1.16 11.27
CA ARG A 18 7.28 0.19 11.38
C ARG A 18 6.21 1.21 11.04
N GLN A 19 5.64 1.79 12.08
CA GLN A 19 4.45 2.64 11.96
C GLN A 19 4.84 4.10 11.71
N ASN A 20 4.26 4.71 10.68
CA ASN A 20 4.34 6.14 10.39
C ASN A 20 5.75 6.73 10.42
N GLU A 21 6.76 5.93 10.07
CA GLU A 21 8.14 6.39 10.01
C GLU A 21 8.28 7.60 9.09
N VAL A 22 9.07 8.58 9.52
CA VAL A 22 9.28 9.83 8.79
C VAL A 22 10.15 9.62 7.56
N THR A 23 10.09 10.59 6.65
CA THR A 23 10.82 10.59 5.36
C THR A 23 12.30 10.22 5.52
N GLN A 24 13.01 10.81 6.48
CA GLN A 24 14.43 10.52 6.71
C GLN A 24 14.69 9.06 7.08
N SER A 25 13.81 8.46 7.91
CA SER A 25 13.93 7.06 8.31
C SER A 25 13.70 6.14 7.11
N LEU A 26 12.63 6.38 6.34
CA LEU A 26 12.29 5.60 5.15
C LEU A 26 13.40 5.67 4.08
N ILE A 27 13.98 6.85 3.84
CA ILE A 27 15.15 7.02 2.96
C ILE A 27 16.32 6.17 3.46
N GLY A 28 16.64 6.22 4.75
CA GLY A 28 17.71 5.44 5.34
C GLY A 28 17.49 3.92 5.19
N HIS A 29 16.25 3.45 5.37
CA HIS A 29 15.90 2.05 5.13
C HIS A 29 16.05 1.66 3.65
N ALA A 30 15.53 2.47 2.72
CA ALA A 30 15.59 2.20 1.30
C ALA A 30 17.04 2.11 0.79
N LEU A 31 17.92 3.03 1.23
CA LEU A 31 19.35 3.02 0.90
C LEU A 31 20.06 1.79 1.49
N ARG A 32 19.86 1.49 2.78
CA ARG A 32 20.49 0.32 3.44
C ARG A 32 20.06 -1.01 2.83
N ARG A 33 18.81 -1.08 2.34
CA ARG A 33 18.27 -2.29 1.68
C ARG A 33 18.60 -2.37 0.19
N GLY A 34 19.31 -1.39 -0.36
CA GLY A 34 19.65 -1.34 -1.79
C GLY A 34 18.43 -1.17 -2.70
N GLU A 35 17.31 -0.72 -2.16
CA GLU A 35 16.06 -0.50 -2.92
C GLU A 35 16.16 0.71 -3.85
N VAL A 36 17.02 1.67 -3.50
CA VAL A 36 17.24 2.92 -4.21
C VAL A 36 18.71 3.32 -4.17
N GLN A 37 19.10 4.24 -5.05
CA GLN A 37 20.40 4.91 -5.04
C GLN A 37 20.23 6.41 -4.93
N ALA A 38 21.16 7.10 -4.28
CA ALA A 38 21.13 8.57 -4.20
C ALA A 38 21.82 9.19 -5.42
N THR A 39 21.24 10.26 -5.97
CA THR A 39 21.91 11.13 -6.94
C THR A 39 22.88 12.08 -6.24
N LYS A 40 23.74 12.74 -7.01
CA LYS A 40 24.65 13.77 -6.49
C LYS A 40 23.90 14.93 -5.81
N GLN A 41 22.65 15.18 -6.19
CA GLN A 41 21.81 16.27 -5.66
C GLN A 41 20.87 15.78 -4.53
N GLY A 42 20.95 14.52 -4.12
CA GLY A 42 20.17 13.97 -3.01
C GLY A 42 18.77 13.43 -3.38
N ALA A 43 18.41 13.42 -4.67
CA ALA A 43 17.23 12.69 -5.11
C ALA A 43 17.47 11.18 -5.05
N LEU A 44 16.41 10.38 -4.96
CA LEU A 44 16.49 8.93 -4.97
C LEU A 44 16.11 8.37 -6.34
N ILE A 45 16.91 7.44 -6.85
CA ILE A 45 16.64 6.65 -8.04
C ILE A 45 16.19 5.27 -7.59
N ALA A 46 14.98 4.88 -8.01
CA ALA A 46 14.45 3.52 -7.87
C ALA A 46 14.33 2.87 -9.26
N SER A 47 14.44 1.55 -9.34
CA SER A 47 14.13 0.78 -10.55
C SER A 47 12.97 -0.17 -10.28
N THR A 48 11.95 -0.15 -11.14
CA THR A 48 10.78 -1.04 -11.06
C THR A 48 10.92 -2.28 -11.95
N GLY A 49 12.10 -2.49 -12.53
CA GLY A 49 12.40 -3.65 -13.38
C GLY A 49 11.56 -3.67 -14.66
N LYS A 50 10.93 -4.81 -14.96
CA LYS A 50 10.10 -5.00 -16.16
C LYS A 50 8.85 -4.12 -16.19
N PHE A 51 8.32 -3.74 -15.03
CA PHE A 51 7.05 -3.02 -14.91
C PHE A 51 7.29 -1.51 -14.79
N THR A 52 7.51 -0.84 -15.93
CA THR A 52 7.80 0.60 -16.01
C THR A 52 6.54 1.46 -16.18
N GLY A 53 5.36 0.87 -16.05
CA GLY A 53 4.07 1.52 -16.25
C GLY A 53 2.93 0.72 -15.62
N ARG A 54 1.69 1.11 -15.91
CA ARG A 54 0.50 0.41 -15.41
C ARG A 54 0.28 -0.89 -16.17
N SER A 55 -0.06 -1.94 -15.44
CA SER A 55 -0.61 -3.18 -16.01
C SER A 55 -2.14 -3.10 -16.08
N ALA A 56 -2.66 -2.34 -17.04
CA ALA A 56 -4.10 -2.08 -17.11
C ALA A 56 -4.97 -3.35 -17.24
N GLY A 57 -4.46 -4.38 -17.94
CA GLY A 57 -5.13 -5.68 -18.08
C GLY A 57 -5.17 -6.53 -16.81
N ASP A 58 -4.32 -6.21 -15.82
CA ASP A 58 -4.22 -6.97 -14.56
C ASP A 58 -4.97 -6.28 -13.41
N LYS A 59 -5.80 -5.28 -13.71
CA LYS A 59 -6.67 -4.62 -12.72
C LYS A 59 -8.01 -5.36 -12.63
N PHE A 60 -8.42 -5.68 -11.41
CA PHE A 60 -9.70 -6.31 -11.11
C PHE A 60 -10.46 -5.54 -10.02
N ILE A 61 -11.78 -5.64 -10.03
CA ILE A 61 -12.66 -5.18 -8.95
C ILE A 61 -13.50 -6.37 -8.52
N VAL A 62 -13.64 -6.59 -7.20
CA VAL A 62 -14.50 -7.65 -6.67
C VAL A 62 -15.94 -7.36 -7.04
N SER A 63 -16.64 -8.33 -7.63
CA SER A 63 -18.07 -8.26 -7.95
C SER A 63 -18.87 -8.86 -6.80
N ASP A 64 -19.40 -8.00 -5.95
CA ASP A 64 -20.24 -8.33 -4.79
C ASP A 64 -21.58 -7.57 -4.85
N ASP A 65 -22.41 -7.71 -3.83
CA ASP A 65 -23.72 -7.03 -3.76
C ASP A 65 -23.63 -5.49 -3.85
N THR A 66 -22.49 -4.90 -3.48
CA THR A 66 -22.25 -3.46 -3.51
C THR A 66 -21.82 -3.00 -4.91
N THR A 67 -20.95 -3.77 -5.55
CA THR A 67 -20.30 -3.36 -6.81
C THR A 67 -21.02 -3.86 -8.05
N ALA A 68 -21.79 -4.95 -7.97
CA ALA A 68 -22.40 -5.64 -9.12
C ALA A 68 -23.22 -4.70 -10.02
N ASN A 69 -23.94 -3.74 -9.42
CA ASN A 69 -24.81 -2.80 -10.15
C ASN A 69 -24.30 -1.36 -10.19
N THR A 70 -23.14 -1.06 -9.60
CA THR A 70 -22.61 0.31 -9.48
C THR A 70 -21.33 0.53 -10.29
N VAL A 71 -20.61 -0.54 -10.60
CA VAL A 71 -19.36 -0.50 -11.39
C VAL A 71 -19.66 -0.58 -12.88
N TRP A 72 -18.93 0.20 -13.67
CA TRP A 72 -18.96 0.11 -15.14
C TRP A 72 -18.09 -1.05 -15.63
N TRP A 73 -18.69 -2.24 -15.73
CA TRP A 73 -17.99 -3.50 -16.01
C TRP A 73 -17.37 -3.63 -17.41
N GLU A 74 -17.83 -2.86 -18.40
CA GLU A 74 -17.23 -2.90 -19.75
C GLU A 74 -15.79 -2.36 -19.77
N ASN A 75 -15.37 -1.65 -18.71
CA ASN A 75 -14.06 -0.99 -18.60
C ASN A 75 -13.16 -1.59 -17.50
N THR A 76 -13.55 -2.69 -16.85
CA THR A 76 -12.76 -3.29 -15.78
C THR A 76 -13.03 -4.79 -15.67
N ASN A 77 -12.03 -5.56 -15.29
CA ASN A 77 -12.23 -6.98 -15.04
C ASN A 77 -12.92 -7.21 -13.69
N ALA A 78 -13.80 -8.20 -13.64
CA ALA A 78 -14.44 -8.66 -12.41
C ALA A 78 -13.64 -9.80 -11.77
N LEU A 79 -13.64 -9.85 -10.44
CA LEU A 79 -13.11 -10.94 -9.63
C LEU A 79 -14.22 -11.42 -8.68
N SER A 80 -14.36 -12.73 -8.47
CA SER A 80 -15.31 -13.21 -7.45
C SER A 80 -14.75 -13.00 -6.04
N THR A 81 -15.62 -12.97 -5.04
CA THR A 81 -15.23 -12.88 -3.63
C THR A 81 -14.31 -14.03 -3.23
N GLU A 82 -14.60 -15.26 -3.69
CA GLU A 82 -13.81 -16.45 -3.39
C GLU A 82 -12.41 -16.36 -3.99
N GLN A 83 -12.29 -15.86 -5.23
CA GLN A 83 -10.99 -15.63 -5.86
C GLN A 83 -10.19 -14.57 -5.11
N PHE A 84 -10.85 -13.51 -4.65
CA PHE A 84 -10.21 -12.48 -3.84
C PHE A 84 -9.74 -13.02 -2.49
N ASP A 85 -10.56 -13.83 -1.81
CA ASP A 85 -10.22 -14.42 -0.52
C ASP A 85 -8.97 -15.32 -0.60
N ILE A 86 -8.78 -16.03 -1.71
CA ILE A 86 -7.54 -16.79 -1.97
C ILE A 86 -6.34 -15.84 -2.03
N LEU A 87 -6.41 -14.78 -2.86
CA LEU A 87 -5.33 -13.80 -2.99
C LEU A 87 -5.03 -13.08 -1.66
N LEU A 88 -6.07 -12.74 -0.91
CA LEU A 88 -5.92 -12.13 0.40
C LEU A 88 -5.24 -13.08 1.39
N GLY A 89 -5.62 -14.36 1.37
CA GLY A 89 -4.97 -15.42 2.15
C GLY A 89 -3.47 -15.50 1.86
N ASP A 90 -3.10 -15.58 0.59
CA ASP A 90 -1.69 -15.62 0.15
C ASP A 90 -0.91 -14.38 0.64
N MET A 91 -1.52 -13.19 0.54
CA MET A 91 -0.90 -11.96 1.03
C MET A 91 -0.73 -11.94 2.55
N MET A 92 -1.71 -12.44 3.30
CA MET A 92 -1.62 -12.55 4.76
C MET A 92 -0.55 -13.54 5.19
N GLU A 93 -0.47 -14.70 4.55
CA GLU A 93 0.60 -15.67 4.79
C GLU A 93 1.98 -15.08 4.45
N HIS A 94 2.08 -14.34 3.35
CA HIS A 94 3.33 -13.68 2.95
C HIS A 94 3.87 -12.72 4.01
N THR A 95 3.00 -12.11 4.82
CA THR A 95 3.43 -11.18 5.88
C THR A 95 4.14 -11.85 7.06
N ILE A 96 4.06 -13.18 7.20
CA ILE A 96 4.64 -13.92 8.32
C ILE A 96 6.15 -13.70 8.37
N GLY A 97 6.63 -13.20 9.50
CA GLY A 97 8.07 -12.97 9.74
C GLY A 97 8.66 -11.79 8.97
N LYS A 98 7.87 -11.04 8.18
CA LYS A 98 8.36 -9.91 7.40
C LYS A 98 8.54 -8.64 8.23
N SER A 99 9.33 -7.71 7.68
CA SER A 99 9.41 -6.34 8.17
C SER A 99 8.50 -5.47 7.31
N ILE A 100 7.43 -4.95 7.89
CA ILE A 100 6.41 -4.16 7.20
C ILE A 100 6.54 -2.69 7.59
N PHE A 101 6.46 -1.80 6.60
CA PHE A 101 6.25 -0.37 6.81
C PHE A 101 4.75 -0.09 6.71
N PHE A 102 4.20 0.54 7.74
CA PHE A 102 2.81 0.97 7.81
C PHE A 102 2.77 2.50 7.74
N GLN A 103 1.97 3.05 6.82
CA GLN A 103 1.69 4.48 6.74
C GLN A 103 0.18 4.69 6.77
N GLN A 104 -0.27 5.46 7.76
CA GLN A 104 -1.63 5.98 7.83
C GLN A 104 -1.65 7.39 7.26
N LEU A 105 -2.42 7.58 6.19
CA LEU A 105 -2.43 8.79 5.38
C LEU A 105 -3.87 9.15 4.99
N PHE A 106 -4.06 10.32 4.39
CA PHE A 106 -5.35 10.76 3.85
C PHE A 106 -5.30 10.95 2.34
N ALA A 107 -6.39 10.58 1.66
CA ALA A 107 -6.66 10.93 0.28
C ALA A 107 -7.79 11.96 0.21
N GLY A 108 -7.53 13.11 -0.41
CA GLY A 108 -8.46 14.25 -0.46
C GLY A 108 -8.10 15.34 0.57
N ALA A 109 -8.02 16.59 0.12
CA ALA A 109 -7.60 17.72 0.95
C ALA A 109 -8.72 18.30 1.83
N ASP A 110 -9.98 18.13 1.41
CA ASP A 110 -11.13 18.53 2.21
C ASP A 110 -11.36 17.54 3.35
N LYS A 111 -11.25 18.02 4.59
CA LYS A 111 -11.40 17.19 5.80
C LYS A 111 -12.75 16.49 5.91
N ASN A 112 -13.81 17.05 5.32
CA ASN A 112 -15.15 16.45 5.38
C ASN A 112 -15.36 15.34 4.34
N ASN A 113 -14.51 15.28 3.33
CA ASN A 113 -14.65 14.37 2.19
C ASN A 113 -13.40 13.50 1.95
N ARG A 114 -12.43 13.52 2.88
CA ARG A 114 -11.20 12.74 2.76
C ARG A 114 -11.42 11.29 3.17
N TYR A 115 -10.62 10.41 2.60
CA TYR A 115 -10.56 9.00 2.97
C TYR A 115 -9.33 8.72 3.82
N ASN A 116 -9.51 7.90 4.86
CA ASN A 116 -8.40 7.32 5.61
C ASN A 116 -7.81 6.17 4.78
N VAL A 117 -6.50 6.20 4.56
CA VAL A 117 -5.79 5.22 3.75
C VAL A 117 -4.65 4.63 4.56
N ASP A 118 -4.81 3.37 4.92
CA ASP A 118 -3.78 2.56 5.57
C ASP A 118 -2.99 1.82 4.49
N VAL A 119 -1.67 2.05 4.42
CA VAL A 119 -0.79 1.40 3.45
C VAL A 119 0.26 0.58 4.14
N TYR A 120 0.33 -0.70 3.77
CA TYR A 120 1.31 -1.67 4.24
C TYR A 120 2.23 -2.04 3.08
N SER A 121 3.54 -2.00 3.31
CA SER A 121 4.54 -2.32 2.29
C SER A 121 5.78 -2.93 2.93
N GLU A 122 6.34 -3.97 2.32
CA GLU A 122 7.67 -4.49 2.69
C GLU A 122 8.82 -3.61 2.19
N SER A 123 8.55 -2.80 1.16
CA SER A 123 9.49 -1.87 0.54
C SER A 123 9.46 -0.53 1.26
N ALA A 124 10.63 -0.06 1.69
CA ALA A 124 10.79 1.25 2.31
C ALA A 124 10.59 2.37 1.29
N TRP A 125 11.05 2.19 0.05
CA TRP A 125 10.90 3.20 -0.99
C TRP A 125 9.44 3.37 -1.44
N HIS A 126 8.64 2.30 -1.46
CA HIS A 126 7.20 2.39 -1.73
C HIS A 126 6.46 3.07 -0.57
N ALA A 127 6.85 2.80 0.68
CA ALA A 127 6.31 3.52 1.84
C ALA A 127 6.66 5.02 1.80
N LEU A 128 7.87 5.37 1.32
CA LEU A 128 8.26 6.76 1.09
C LEU A 128 7.45 7.40 -0.04
N PHE A 129 7.25 6.67 -1.15
CA PHE A 129 6.49 7.14 -2.29
C PHE A 129 5.06 7.52 -1.88
N ILE A 130 4.35 6.62 -1.17
CA ILE A 130 2.97 6.90 -0.78
C ILE A 130 2.88 8.05 0.22
N ARG A 131 3.88 8.19 1.12
CA ARG A 131 3.99 9.33 2.05
C ARG A 131 4.18 10.67 1.35
N HIS A 132 4.82 10.69 0.18
CA HIS A 132 4.93 11.90 -0.65
C HIS A 132 3.68 12.16 -1.48
N LEU A 133 2.98 11.11 -1.89
CA LEU A 133 1.81 11.20 -2.77
C LEU A 133 0.53 11.61 -2.00
N LEU A 134 0.32 11.04 -0.82
CA LEU A 134 -0.87 11.29 0.00
C LEU A 134 -0.62 12.35 1.08
N ILE A 135 -1.70 12.77 1.73
CA ILE A 135 -1.67 13.78 2.78
C ILE A 135 -1.30 13.13 4.10
N ARG A 136 -0.31 13.71 4.78
CA ARG A 136 0.13 13.25 6.09
C ARG A 136 -0.80 13.80 7.18
N PRO A 137 -1.16 13.01 8.19
CA PRO A 137 -1.87 13.52 9.35
C PRO A 137 -1.08 14.62 10.06
N THR A 138 -1.82 15.59 10.61
CA THR A 138 -1.27 16.61 11.52
C THR A 138 -1.54 16.21 12.98
N GLU A 139 -0.95 16.91 13.94
CA GLU A 139 -1.22 16.68 15.38
C GLU A 139 -2.69 16.87 15.77
N HIS A 140 -3.47 17.55 14.92
CA HIS A 140 -4.89 17.86 15.15
C HIS A 140 -5.86 16.95 14.40
N ASP A 141 -5.37 15.86 13.79
CA ASP A 141 -6.18 14.82 13.14
C ASP A 141 -6.20 13.55 14.01
#